data_AF-A0A9W4Q0J8-F1
#
_entry.id   AF-A0A9W4Q0J8-F1
#
_cell.length_a   1.000
_cell.length_b   1.000
_cell.length_c   1.000
_cell.angle_alpha   90.00
_cell.angle_beta   90.00
_cell.angle_gamma   90.00
#
_symmetry.space_group_name_H-M   'P 1'
#
loop_
_entity.id
_entity.type
_entity.pdbx_description
1 polymer ?
#
loop_
_entity_poly.entity_id
_entity_poly.type
_entity_poly.pdbx_seq_one_letter_code
_entity_poly.pdbx_strand_id
1 'polypeptide(L)'
;MNTLCYVLDMFVRGGHKSGVSPMNVATEFDAFLARAGLSVSADRREAMIAGYEDLRKRVALLRQKRKPSSAPCSVFSVDVRRLS
;
A
#
# COMPACT_ATOMS: atom_id res chain seq x y z
N MET A 1 -0.67 16.61 10.78
CA MET A 1 -0.19 15.22 10.83
C MET A 1 -0.72 14.46 9.62
N ASN A 2 0.03 14.36 8.52
CA ASN A 2 -0.48 13.77 7.26
C ASN A 2 0.48 12.75 6.61
N THR A 3 1.29 12.07 7.41
CA THR A 3 2.26 11.09 6.91
C THR A 3 1.58 9.83 6.35
N LEU A 4 0.37 9.47 6.81
CA LEU A 4 -0.38 8.31 6.31
C LEU A 4 -1.03 8.55 4.94
N CYS A 5 -1.48 9.78 4.64
CA CYS A 5 -2.03 10.12 3.32
C CYS A 5 -0.97 10.06 2.22
N TYR A 6 0.26 10.50 2.49
CA TYR A 6 1.36 10.47 1.49
C TYR A 6 1.78 9.05 1.09
N VAL A 7 1.59 8.09 1.99
CA VAL A 7 2.16 6.75 1.86
C VAL A 7 1.26 5.85 1.03
N LEU A 8 -0.06 5.94 1.27
CA LEU A 8 -1.03 5.37 0.35
C LEU A 8 -1.02 6.11 -0.99
N ASP A 9 -0.79 7.42 -1.03
CA ASP A 9 -0.68 8.17 -2.28
C ASP A 9 0.56 7.75 -3.09
N MET A 10 1.71 7.45 -2.49
CA MET A 10 2.86 6.85 -3.21
C MET A 10 2.55 5.46 -3.77
N PHE A 11 1.83 4.63 -3.02
CA PHE A 11 1.42 3.29 -3.48
C PHE A 11 0.32 3.34 -4.57
N VAL A 12 -0.52 4.37 -4.56
CA VAL A 12 -1.65 4.54 -5.50
C VAL A 12 -1.28 5.39 -6.73
N ARG A 13 -0.41 6.40 -6.60
CA ARG A 13 0.12 7.22 -7.70
C ARG A 13 1.36 6.66 -8.37
N GLY A 14 1.94 5.57 -7.88
CA GLY A 14 2.79 4.67 -8.66
C GLY A 14 2.01 3.96 -9.79
N GLY A 15 1.12 4.67 -10.48
CA GLY A 15 0.68 4.32 -11.81
C GLY A 15 1.84 4.61 -12.74
N HIS A 16 2.51 3.56 -13.20
CA HIS A 16 3.41 3.64 -14.33
C HIS A 16 2.69 4.36 -15.47
N LYS A 17 3.06 5.63 -15.70
CA LYS A 17 3.38 6.00 -17.06
C LYS A 17 4.56 5.11 -17.46
N SER A 18 4.40 4.38 -18.55
CA SER A 18 5.46 3.61 -19.21
C SER A 18 6.77 4.40 -19.21
N GLY A 19 7.74 4.03 -18.36
CA GLY A 19 8.99 4.78 -18.22
C GLY A 19 9.75 4.66 -16.90
N VAL A 20 9.23 3.98 -15.86
CA VAL A 20 10.03 3.66 -14.66
C VAL A 20 10.77 2.34 -14.93
N SER A 21 12.11 2.35 -14.81
CA SER A 21 12.92 1.12 -14.85
C SER A 21 12.33 0.10 -13.87
N PRO A 22 12.17 -1.19 -14.25
CA PRO A 22 11.54 -2.18 -13.39
C PRO A 22 12.36 -2.31 -12.10
N MET A 23 11.94 -1.61 -11.05
CA MET A 23 12.55 -1.82 -9.75
C MET A 23 12.24 -3.27 -9.38
N ASN A 24 13.31 -4.03 -9.11
CA ASN A 24 13.20 -5.45 -8.84
C ASN A 24 12.19 -5.66 -7.70
N VAL A 25 11.21 -6.54 -7.89
CA VAL A 25 10.15 -6.86 -6.91
C VAL A 25 10.74 -7.17 -5.54
N ALA A 26 11.94 -7.79 -5.50
CA ALA A 26 12.67 -8.04 -4.26
C ALA A 26 13.07 -6.76 -3.53
N THR A 27 13.53 -5.72 -4.24
CA THR A 27 13.93 -4.43 -3.65
C THR A 27 12.74 -3.67 -3.09
N GLU A 28 11.60 -3.69 -3.79
CA GLU A 28 10.34 -3.12 -3.28
C GLU A 28 9.87 -3.85 -2.02
N PHE A 29 9.95 -5.18 -2.03
CA PHE A 29 9.60 -6.01 -0.89
C PHE A 29 10.47 -5.71 0.33
N ASP A 30 11.79 -5.56 0.14
CA ASP A 30 12.73 -5.25 1.22
C ASP A 30 12.47 -3.86 1.82
N ALA A 31 12.18 -2.86 0.98
CA ALA A 31 11.79 -1.54 1.44
C ALA A 31 10.51 -1.56 2.30
N PHE A 32 9.54 -2.42 1.92
CA PHE A 32 8.31 -2.59 2.68
C PHE A 32 8.55 -3.26 4.03
N LEU A 33 9.37 -4.31 4.08
CA LEU A 33 9.75 -4.99 5.32
C LEU A 33 10.47 -4.05 6.28
N ALA A 34 11.46 -3.30 5.78
CA ALA A 34 12.21 -2.33 6.58
C ALA A 34 11.27 -1.27 7.18
N ARG A 35 10.33 -0.76 6.39
CA ARG A 35 9.34 0.21 6.84
C ARG A 35 8.39 -0.37 7.90
N ALA A 36 8.03 -1.63 7.77
CA ALA A 36 7.17 -2.32 8.73
C ALA A 36 7.93 -2.78 10.00
N GLY A 37 9.27 -2.64 10.03
CA GLY A 37 10.10 -3.17 11.10
C GLY A 37 10.08 -4.70 11.17
N LEU A 38 9.84 -5.37 10.03
CA LEU A 38 9.70 -6.82 9.94
C LEU A 38 10.93 -7.45 9.29
N SER A 39 11.26 -8.66 9.74
CA SER A 39 12.28 -9.51 9.12
C SER A 39 11.66 -10.84 8.67
N VAL A 40 12.09 -11.34 7.52
CA VAL A 40 11.67 -12.64 6.98
C VAL A 40 12.88 -13.57 6.98
N SER A 41 12.70 -14.82 7.44
CA SER A 41 13.74 -15.84 7.43
C SER A 41 14.12 -16.22 5.99
N ALA A 42 15.39 -16.55 5.76
CA ALA A 42 15.91 -16.87 4.42
C ALA A 42 15.09 -17.99 3.73
N ASP A 43 14.76 -19.05 4.47
CA ASP A 43 14.02 -20.22 3.97
C ASP A 43 12.64 -19.88 3.40
N ARG A 44 12.01 -18.79 3.88
CA ARG A 44 10.66 -18.39 3.42
C ARG A 44 10.71 -17.21 2.46
N ARG A 45 11.88 -16.61 2.24
CA ARG A 45 12.02 -15.34 1.54
C ARG A 45 11.51 -15.42 0.12
N GLU A 46 11.86 -16.47 -0.61
CA GLU A 46 11.44 -16.67 -1.99
C GLU A 46 9.92 -16.80 -2.11
N ALA A 47 9.30 -17.63 -1.26
CA ALA A 47 7.85 -17.78 -1.21
C ALA A 47 7.14 -16.47 -0.87
N MET A 48 7.70 -15.66 0.03
CA MET A 48 7.13 -14.36 0.41
C MET A 48 7.21 -13.33 -0.72
N ILE A 49 8.31 -13.33 -1.50
CA ILE A 49 8.41 -12.48 -2.70
C ILE A 49 7.36 -12.90 -3.74
N ALA A 50 7.21 -14.20 -4.00
CA ALA A 50 6.22 -14.70 -4.94
C ALA A 50 4.78 -14.32 -4.52
N GLY A 51 4.47 -14.47 -3.23
CA GLY A 51 3.20 -14.03 -2.66
C GLY A 51 2.99 -12.51 -2.76
N TYR A 52 4.04 -11.72 -2.55
CA TYR A 52 4.00 -10.27 -2.72
C TYR A 52 3.74 -9.86 -4.17
N GLU A 53 4.34 -10.54 -5.14
CA GLU A 53 4.08 -10.30 -6.56
C GLU A 53 2.63 -10.61 -6.94
N ASP A 54 2.09 -11.74 -6.47
CA ASP A 54 0.69 -12.08 -6.69
C ASP A 54 -0.26 -11.05 -6.04
N LEU A 55 0.05 -10.62 -4.81
CA LEU A 55 -0.71 -9.57 -4.14
C LEU A 55 -0.71 -8.26 -4.94
N ARG A 56 0.44 -7.83 -5.50
CA ARG A 56 0.52 -6.65 -6.37
C ARG A 56 -0.42 -6.76 -7.56
N LYS A 57 -0.47 -7.92 -8.22
CA LYS A 57 -1.38 -8.20 -9.35
C LYS A 57 -2.84 -8.10 -8.91
N ARG A 58 -3.21 -8.71 -7.78
CA ARG A 58 -4.58 -8.67 -7.26
C ARG A 58 -5.01 -7.26 -6.85
N VAL A 59 -4.15 -6.51 -6.18
CA VAL A 59 -4.44 -5.12 -5.78
C VAL A 59 -4.58 -4.21 -6.99
N ALA A 60 -3.84 -4.47 -8.08
CA ALA A 60 -3.99 -3.72 -9.32
C ALA A 60 -5.42 -3.85 -9.89
N LEU A 61 -6.07 -5.01 -9.73
CA LEU A 61 -7.46 -5.21 -10.16
C LEU A 61 -8.46 -4.34 -9.35
N LEU A 62 -8.11 -3.98 -8.12
CA LEU A 62 -8.94 -3.13 -7.25
C LEU A 62 -8.76 -1.63 -7.57
N ARG A 63 -7.84 -1.25 -8.46
CA ARG A 63 -7.65 0.14 -8.90
C ARG A 63 -8.80 0.56 -9.82
N GLN A 64 -9.95 0.84 -9.24
CA GLN A 64 -11.05 1.50 -9.92
C GLN A 64 -10.84 3.03 -9.90
N LYS A 65 -11.38 3.73 -10.90
CA LYS A 65 -11.45 5.20 -10.89
C LYS A 65 -12.36 5.63 -9.74
N ARG A 66 -11.74 6.01 -8.62
CA ARG A 66 -12.46 6.48 -7.42
C ARG A 66 -13.16 7.80 -7.76
N LYS A 67 -14.45 7.90 -7.43
CA LYS A 67 -15.18 9.16 -7.51
C LYS A 67 -14.82 10.00 -6.28
N PRO A 68 -14.81 11.34 -6.35
CA PRO A 68 -14.56 12.20 -5.18
C PRO A 68 -15.52 11.93 -4.01
N SER A 69 -16.72 11.41 -4.29
CA SER A 69 -17.74 11.03 -3.31
C SER A 69 -17.62 9.59 -2.80
N SER A 70 -16.63 8.81 -3.25
CA SER A 70 -16.39 7.46 -2.75
C SER A 70 -15.83 7.52 -1.33
N ALA A 71 -16.74 7.59 -0.35
CA ALA A 71 -16.41 7.51 1.06
C ALA A 71 -15.84 6.14 1.43
N PRO A 72 -14.94 6.05 2.44
CA PRO A 72 -14.50 4.78 2.97
C PRO A 72 -15.68 4.04 3.65
N CYS A 73 -15.65 2.71 3.66
CA CYS A 73 -16.72 1.89 4.22
C CYS A 73 -16.99 2.17 5.72
N SER A 74 -16.00 2.67 6.45
CA SER A 74 -16.14 3.16 7.81
C SER A 74 -15.66 4.60 7.92
N VAL A 75 -16.54 5.47 8.44
CA VAL A 75 -16.24 6.87 8.76
C VAL A 75 -16.49 7.04 10.24
N PHE A 76 -15.45 7.36 11.01
CA PHE A 76 -15.61 7.77 12.39
C PHE A 76 -16.01 9.24 12.43
N SER A 77 -17.02 9.56 13.22
CA SER A 77 -17.42 10.94 13.51
C SER A 77 -17.16 11.23 14.98
N VAL A 78 -16.64 12.41 15.27
CA VAL A 78 -16.39 12.85 16.65
C VAL A 78 -17.71 13.37 17.22
N ASP A 79 -18.20 12.76 18.29
CA ASP A 79 -19.36 13.27 19.02
C ASP A 79 -18.92 14.41 19.95
N VAL A 80 -19.02 15.63 19.45
CA VAL A 80 -18.58 16.86 20.14
C VAL A 80 -19.34 17.08 21.46
N ARG A 81 -20.52 16.46 21.64
CA ARG A 81 -21.34 16.61 22.86
C ARG A 81 -20.82 15.81 24.06
N ARG A 82 -19.84 14.94 23.88
CA ARG A 82 -19.20 14.15 24.96
C ARG A 82 -17.91 14.77 25.51
N LEU A 83 -17.51 15.92 24.99
CA LEU A 83 -16.28 16.62 25.36
C LEU A 83 -16.52 17.83 26.29
N SER A 84 -17.75 18.01 26.79
CA SER A 84 -18.14 19.07 27.75
C SER A 84 -18.28 18.55 29.17
#